data_AF-A0A7C5H490-F1
#
_entry.id   AF-A0A7C5H490-F1
#
_cell.length_a   1.000
_cell.length_b   1.000
_cell.length_c   1.000
_cell.angle_alpha   90.00
_cell.angle_beta   90.00
_cell.angle_gamma   90.00
#
_symmetry.space_group_name_H-M   'P 1'
#
loop_
_entity.id
_entity.type
_entity.pdbx_description
1 polymer ?
#
loop_
_entity_poly.entity_id
_entity_poly.type
_entity_poly.pdbx_seq_one_letter_code
_entity_poly.pdbx_strand_id
1 'polypeptide(L)'
;MMTHPQFAVVGHPNKGKSSIVAALAMDDSVQISDTPGTTTKQRSFPLRVDGKILYELFDTPGFQRARHVLAWLEKHEVSADKKQDVVRAFINEHREDERFADEIQLLEPIMNGAGIIYVVDGSKPYGKEYEAEMEILRWTGQPSMALINHIEASDYSQEWKRALEQYFRMVRTFNPMQTTLSQHMTILESMAQLKEEWIAPVKASMKLFEQYHEQMLNRSAFLITKLIYTSTSLVEELGFDTDKASEEDKEKIEVLYKDRLRELEEDTQNQIESVWNHEHLQLTQPNMTFEGMDLFSEESASVFGLTQKELIVTGATSGAVTGAGIDLLFVGHTLLVGSAIGAVVGGIGAYFGFKELSEVKVLGRTLGKKYLQIGPMENRNFPYILLGRALYHTVKVSKRSHALREMTALKMDAGFKEKWLDEDLRKSLEKYHKLFRSGKEVEAEVLKEYEGLVQEVLEKLVGN
;
A
#
# COMPACT_ATOMS: atom_id res chain seq x y z
N MET A 1 -35.18 4.29 -5.36
CA MET A 1 -34.31 4.74 -4.24
C MET A 1 -32.89 4.35 -4.57
N MET A 2 -31.92 5.22 -4.27
CA MET A 2 -30.50 4.88 -4.40
C MET A 2 -30.17 3.68 -3.51
N THR A 3 -29.43 2.71 -4.04
CA THR A 3 -29.06 1.49 -3.30
C THR A 3 -27.79 1.69 -2.46
N HIS A 4 -27.04 2.77 -2.70
CA HIS A 4 -25.81 3.13 -2.03
C HIS A 4 -25.56 4.65 -2.16
N PRO A 5 -24.70 5.26 -1.31
CA PRO A 5 -24.29 6.66 -1.42
C PRO A 5 -23.51 6.95 -2.71
N GLN A 6 -23.77 8.10 -3.32
CA GLN A 6 -23.15 8.54 -4.57
C GLN A 6 -22.64 9.97 -4.42
N PHE A 7 -21.43 10.25 -4.92
CA PHE A 7 -20.82 11.59 -4.82
C PHE A 7 -20.18 11.99 -6.15
N ALA A 8 -20.43 13.21 -6.59
CA ALA A 8 -19.74 13.83 -7.71
C ALA A 8 -18.54 14.63 -7.20
N VAL A 9 -17.35 14.31 -7.70
CA VAL A 9 -16.12 15.06 -7.42
C VAL A 9 -15.97 16.12 -8.49
N VAL A 10 -16.13 17.37 -8.09
CA VAL A 10 -16.25 18.53 -8.98
C VAL A 10 -15.27 19.63 -8.61
N GLY A 11 -15.10 20.59 -9.51
CA GLY A 11 -14.25 21.75 -9.31
C GLY A 11 -13.49 22.12 -10.57
N HIS A 12 -12.76 23.21 -10.50
CA HIS A 12 -11.99 23.72 -11.62
C HIS A 12 -11.06 22.66 -12.25
N PRO A 13 -10.76 22.74 -13.56
CA PRO A 13 -9.76 21.89 -14.18
C PRO A 13 -8.44 21.86 -13.40
N ASN A 14 -7.84 20.66 -13.28
CA ASN A 14 -6.48 20.43 -12.76
C ASN A 14 -6.27 20.78 -11.29
N LYS A 15 -7.29 20.55 -10.46
CA LYS A 15 -7.21 20.72 -8.99
C LYS A 15 -6.95 19.40 -8.24
N GLY A 16 -6.57 18.35 -8.96
CA GLY A 16 -6.32 17.02 -8.38
C GLY A 16 -7.59 16.21 -8.07
N LYS A 17 -8.69 16.43 -8.80
CA LYS A 17 -9.94 15.66 -8.66
C LYS A 17 -9.72 14.15 -8.82
N SER A 18 -9.09 13.75 -9.92
CA SER A 18 -8.81 12.33 -10.19
C SER A 18 -7.86 11.70 -9.16
N SER A 19 -6.96 12.49 -8.55
CA SER A 19 -6.13 12.02 -7.44
C SER A 19 -6.95 11.75 -6.18
N ILE A 20 -7.92 12.62 -5.86
CA ILE A 20 -8.85 12.38 -4.75
C ILE A 20 -9.75 11.17 -5.04
N VAL A 21 -10.23 11.03 -6.27
CA VAL A 21 -11.02 9.87 -6.70
C VAL A 21 -10.20 8.60 -6.55
N ALA A 22 -8.96 8.54 -7.04
CA ALA A 22 -8.08 7.38 -6.90
C ALA A 22 -7.87 6.99 -5.44
N ALA A 23 -7.51 7.97 -4.59
CA ALA A 23 -7.29 7.74 -3.17
C ALA A 23 -8.54 7.22 -2.45
N LEU A 24 -9.70 7.85 -2.67
CA LEU A 24 -10.94 7.48 -1.99
C LEU A 24 -11.59 6.23 -2.60
N ALA A 25 -11.40 5.93 -3.88
CA ALA A 25 -11.90 4.70 -4.49
C ALA A 25 -10.97 3.50 -4.23
N MET A 26 -9.77 3.72 -3.68
CA MET A 26 -8.68 2.73 -3.60
C MET A 26 -8.43 2.04 -4.95
N ASP A 27 -8.40 2.86 -6.01
CA ASP A 27 -8.31 2.40 -7.39
C ASP A 27 -7.16 3.12 -8.08
N ASP A 28 -6.06 2.40 -8.30
CA ASP A 28 -4.88 2.91 -8.98
C ASP A 28 -5.02 2.92 -10.52
N SER A 29 -6.13 2.41 -11.09
CA SER A 29 -6.42 2.50 -12.53
C SER A 29 -6.93 3.88 -12.98
N VAL A 30 -7.41 4.70 -12.04
CA VAL A 30 -7.96 6.04 -12.30
C VAL A 30 -6.94 6.91 -13.05
N GLN A 31 -7.22 7.29 -14.29
CA GLN A 31 -6.27 8.09 -15.07
C GLN A 31 -6.03 9.46 -14.42
N ILE A 32 -4.82 9.66 -13.88
CA ILE A 32 -4.34 10.95 -13.36
C ILE A 32 -3.31 11.46 -14.36
N SER A 33 -3.50 12.67 -14.89
CA SER A 33 -2.54 13.30 -15.79
C SER A 33 -2.30 14.74 -15.38
N ASP A 34 -1.04 15.15 -15.45
CA ASP A 34 -0.61 16.53 -15.21
C ASP A 34 -1.02 17.48 -16.35
N THR A 35 -1.51 16.93 -17.46
CA THR A 35 -1.97 17.72 -18.61
C THR A 35 -3.38 18.28 -18.35
N PRO A 36 -3.60 19.58 -18.58
CA PRO A 36 -4.91 20.19 -18.43
C PRO A 36 -6.06 19.50 -19.17
N GLY A 37 -7.19 19.28 -18.49
CA GLY A 37 -8.46 18.90 -19.15
C GLY A 37 -8.53 17.45 -19.62
N THR A 38 -7.82 16.53 -18.96
CA THR A 38 -7.73 15.12 -19.37
C THR A 38 -9.00 14.31 -19.10
N THR A 39 -9.78 14.68 -18.08
CA THR A 39 -11.11 14.11 -17.83
C THR A 39 -12.15 14.78 -18.72
N THR A 40 -12.32 14.27 -19.94
CA THR A 40 -13.31 14.75 -20.93
C THR A 40 -14.64 13.99 -20.87
N LYS A 41 -14.66 12.88 -20.13
CA LYS A 41 -15.88 12.11 -19.89
C LYS A 41 -16.03 11.78 -18.42
N GLN A 42 -17.25 11.92 -17.90
CA GLN A 42 -17.59 11.45 -16.57
C GLN A 42 -17.32 9.94 -16.49
N ARG A 43 -16.64 9.52 -15.42
CA ARG A 43 -16.41 8.10 -15.11
C ARG A 43 -16.89 7.81 -13.70
N SER A 44 -17.34 6.58 -13.51
CA SER A 44 -17.83 6.10 -12.22
C SER A 44 -16.83 5.14 -11.58
N PHE A 45 -16.56 5.34 -10.30
CA PHE A 45 -15.60 4.57 -9.50
C PHE A 45 -16.30 4.08 -8.22
N PRO A 46 -16.88 2.87 -8.25
CA PRO A 46 -17.49 2.27 -7.07
C PRO A 46 -16.44 1.64 -6.17
N LEU A 47 -16.39 2.02 -4.89
CA LEU A 47 -15.66 1.24 -3.90
C LEU A 47 -16.49 0.00 -3.54
N ARG A 48 -15.93 -1.19 -3.78
CA ARG A 48 -16.61 -2.48 -3.56
C ARG A 48 -15.88 -3.31 -2.53
N VAL A 49 -16.65 -3.90 -1.61
CA VAL A 49 -16.18 -4.91 -0.66
C VAL A 49 -17.09 -6.12 -0.78
N ASP A 50 -16.52 -7.30 -1.00
CA ASP A 50 -17.25 -8.58 -1.15
C ASP A 50 -18.42 -8.50 -2.16
N GLY A 51 -18.20 -7.81 -3.28
CA GLY A 51 -19.20 -7.61 -4.34
C GLY A 51 -20.28 -6.55 -4.05
N LYS A 52 -20.31 -5.99 -2.84
CA LYS A 52 -21.23 -4.91 -2.44
C LYS A 52 -20.59 -3.54 -2.67
N ILE A 53 -21.31 -2.62 -3.31
CA ILE A 53 -20.88 -1.23 -3.46
C ILE A 53 -21.08 -0.51 -2.12
N LEU A 54 -19.99 0.01 -1.57
CA LEU A 54 -19.99 0.81 -0.34
C LEU A 54 -20.46 2.23 -0.60
N TYR A 55 -19.90 2.84 -1.64
CA TYR A 55 -20.30 4.11 -2.24
C TYR A 55 -19.68 4.22 -3.63
N GLU A 56 -20.13 5.21 -4.39
CA GLU A 56 -19.67 5.44 -5.75
C GLU A 56 -19.27 6.90 -5.95
N LEU A 57 -18.10 7.10 -6.54
CA LEU A 57 -17.56 8.42 -6.88
C LEU A 57 -17.67 8.64 -8.39
N PHE A 58 -18.19 9.79 -8.78
CA PHE A 58 -18.14 10.24 -10.17
C PHE A 58 -17.00 11.24 -10.33
N ASP A 59 -15.98 10.87 -11.11
CA ASP A 59 -14.96 11.83 -11.57
C ASP A 59 -15.56 12.61 -12.74
N THR A 60 -15.78 13.90 -12.56
CA THR A 60 -16.39 14.75 -13.58
C THR A 60 -15.33 15.58 -14.30
N PRO A 61 -15.62 16.02 -15.54
CA PRO A 61 -14.89 17.15 -16.13
C PRO A 61 -14.89 18.36 -15.20
N GLY A 62 -13.92 19.26 -15.38
CA GLY A 62 -13.92 20.54 -14.67
C GLY A 62 -14.87 21.55 -15.33
N PHE A 63 -15.33 22.54 -14.57
CA PHE A 63 -16.06 23.67 -15.15
C PHE A 63 -15.18 24.43 -16.15
N GLN A 64 -15.64 24.59 -17.39
CA GLN A 64 -14.98 25.38 -18.43
C GLN A 64 -15.67 26.74 -18.62
N ARG A 65 -17.00 26.77 -18.50
CA ARG A 65 -17.86 27.91 -18.84
C ARG A 65 -18.83 28.27 -17.72
N ALA A 66 -18.42 28.08 -16.46
CA ALA A 66 -19.24 28.38 -15.28
C ALA A 66 -19.91 29.75 -15.32
N ARG A 67 -19.20 30.82 -15.72
CA ARG A 67 -19.81 32.16 -15.82
C ARG A 67 -20.97 32.23 -16.82
N HIS A 68 -20.90 31.50 -17.93
CA HIS A 68 -21.99 31.46 -18.92
C HIS A 68 -23.19 30.66 -18.41
N VAL A 69 -22.92 29.55 -17.72
CA VAL A 69 -23.98 28.75 -17.09
C VAL A 69 -24.68 29.57 -16.02
N LEU A 70 -23.93 30.19 -15.10
CA LEU A 70 -24.52 31.03 -14.05
C LEU A 70 -25.34 32.18 -14.65
N ALA A 71 -24.81 32.87 -15.67
CA ALA A 71 -25.55 33.93 -16.34
C ALA A 71 -26.82 33.44 -17.05
N TRP A 72 -26.87 32.18 -17.52
CA TRP A 72 -28.09 31.60 -18.06
C TRP A 72 -29.09 31.27 -16.94
N LEU A 73 -28.62 30.70 -15.84
CA LEU A 73 -29.45 30.37 -14.67
C LEU A 73 -30.08 31.64 -14.09
N GLU A 74 -29.31 32.71 -13.89
CA GLU A 74 -29.73 33.98 -13.29
C GLU A 74 -30.77 34.76 -14.12
N LYS A 75 -30.92 34.46 -15.42
CA LYS A 75 -32.03 35.03 -16.23
C LYS A 75 -33.40 34.55 -15.76
N HIS A 76 -33.44 33.48 -14.97
CA HIS A 76 -34.66 32.91 -14.42
C HIS A 76 -34.82 33.37 -12.97
N GLU A 77 -35.59 34.44 -12.76
CA GLU A 77 -35.94 34.92 -11.42
C GLU A 77 -36.95 33.97 -10.76
N VAL A 78 -36.43 32.97 -10.04
CA VAL A 78 -37.24 31.95 -9.36
C VAL A 78 -36.91 31.88 -7.86
N SER A 79 -37.88 31.42 -7.07
CA SER A 79 -37.68 31.13 -5.65
C SER A 79 -36.72 29.94 -5.44
N ALA A 80 -36.15 29.84 -4.23
CA ALA A 80 -35.12 28.84 -3.92
C ALA A 80 -35.58 27.39 -4.17
N ASP A 81 -36.85 27.07 -3.94
CA ASP A 81 -37.45 25.74 -4.17
C ASP A 81 -37.53 25.36 -5.67
N LYS A 82 -37.42 26.34 -6.58
CA LYS A 82 -37.49 26.16 -8.03
C LYS A 82 -36.13 26.21 -8.74
N LYS A 83 -35.06 26.58 -8.03
CA LYS A 83 -33.71 26.65 -8.63
C LYS A 83 -33.26 25.30 -9.22
N GLN A 84 -33.61 24.19 -8.58
CA GLN A 84 -33.30 22.85 -9.10
C GLN A 84 -33.95 22.59 -10.46
N ASP A 85 -35.19 23.03 -10.66
CA ASP A 85 -35.92 22.86 -11.92
C ASP A 85 -35.23 23.64 -13.05
N VAL A 86 -34.70 24.83 -12.75
CA VAL A 86 -33.94 25.65 -13.70
C VAL A 86 -32.62 24.98 -14.08
N VAL A 87 -31.91 24.37 -13.13
CA VAL A 87 -30.69 23.59 -13.45
C VAL A 87 -31.02 22.40 -14.35
N ARG A 88 -32.13 21.69 -14.09
CA ARG A 88 -32.59 20.61 -15.00
C ARG A 88 -32.94 21.13 -16.39
N ALA A 89 -33.58 22.30 -16.47
CA ALA A 89 -33.90 22.94 -17.74
C ALA A 89 -32.62 23.30 -18.52
N PHE A 90 -31.59 23.84 -17.85
CA PHE A 90 -30.29 24.11 -18.46
C PHE A 90 -29.69 22.86 -19.10
N ILE A 91 -29.61 21.76 -18.34
CA ILE A 91 -29.07 20.47 -18.81
C ILE A 91 -29.83 19.96 -20.03
N ASN A 92 -31.17 20.03 -20.00
CA ASN A 92 -32.00 19.53 -21.08
C ASN A 92 -31.90 20.40 -22.35
N GLU A 93 -31.86 21.73 -22.20
CA GLU A 93 -31.76 22.67 -23.32
C GLU A 93 -30.41 22.57 -24.02
N HIS A 94 -29.33 22.38 -23.27
CA HIS A 94 -27.97 22.40 -23.80
C HIS A 94 -27.38 21.01 -24.04
N ARG A 95 -28.16 19.92 -23.85
CA ARG A 95 -27.70 18.52 -23.91
C ARG A 95 -26.84 18.20 -25.14
N GLU A 96 -27.23 18.74 -26.29
CA GLU A 96 -26.58 18.52 -27.60
C GLU A 96 -25.61 19.66 -27.99
N ASP A 97 -25.42 20.67 -27.12
CA ASP A 97 -24.48 21.77 -27.34
C ASP A 97 -23.09 21.36 -26.84
N GLU A 98 -22.20 21.04 -27.78
CA GLU A 98 -20.82 20.64 -27.49
C GLU A 98 -20.07 21.65 -26.62
N ARG A 99 -20.47 22.92 -26.62
CA ARG A 99 -19.82 23.96 -25.81
C ARG A 99 -20.11 23.83 -24.32
N PHE A 100 -21.12 23.06 -23.92
CA PHE A 100 -21.49 22.83 -22.51
C PHE A 100 -21.39 21.36 -22.11
N ALA A 101 -20.75 20.53 -22.94
CA ALA A 101 -20.62 19.09 -22.70
C ALA A 101 -19.99 18.76 -21.33
N ASP A 102 -18.99 19.52 -20.90
CA ASP A 102 -18.32 19.33 -19.60
C ASP A 102 -19.26 19.69 -18.44
N GLU A 103 -20.00 20.81 -18.53
CA GLU A 103 -20.94 21.21 -17.50
C GLU A 103 -22.12 20.25 -17.38
N ILE A 104 -22.60 19.69 -18.49
CA ILE A 104 -23.66 18.69 -18.49
C ILE A 104 -23.18 17.41 -17.81
N GLN A 105 -22.03 16.88 -18.20
CA GLN A 105 -21.45 15.69 -17.57
C GLN A 105 -21.13 15.90 -16.08
N LEU A 106 -20.85 17.13 -15.66
CA LEU A 106 -20.68 17.48 -14.25
C LEU A 106 -22.02 17.54 -13.51
N LEU A 107 -23.03 18.19 -14.08
CA LEU A 107 -24.30 18.46 -13.38
C LEU A 107 -25.26 17.28 -13.37
N GLU A 108 -25.20 16.37 -14.35
CA GLU A 108 -26.07 15.20 -14.42
C GLU A 108 -26.03 14.29 -13.18
N PRO A 109 -24.88 13.79 -12.71
CA PRO A 109 -24.84 12.95 -11.50
C PRO A 109 -25.38 13.69 -10.27
N ILE A 110 -25.10 14.99 -10.15
CA ILE A 110 -25.59 15.85 -9.06
C ILE A 110 -27.12 15.94 -9.10
N MET A 111 -27.69 16.25 -10.26
CA MET A 111 -29.14 16.35 -10.42
C MET A 111 -29.85 15.00 -10.34
N ASN A 112 -29.13 13.89 -10.48
CA ASN A 112 -29.61 12.54 -10.20
C ASN A 112 -29.53 12.18 -8.71
N GLY A 113 -29.00 13.07 -7.86
CA GLY A 113 -29.02 12.99 -6.40
C GLY A 113 -27.67 12.72 -5.74
N ALA A 114 -26.58 12.74 -6.50
CA ALA A 114 -25.25 12.59 -5.92
C ALA A 114 -24.89 13.82 -5.04
N GLY A 115 -24.23 13.56 -3.92
CA GLY A 115 -23.61 14.61 -3.11
C GLY A 115 -22.44 15.26 -3.84
N ILE A 116 -22.05 16.45 -3.40
CA ILE A 116 -21.01 17.24 -4.07
C ILE A 116 -19.74 17.24 -3.22
N ILE A 117 -18.61 16.88 -3.83
CA ILE A 117 -17.27 17.06 -3.27
C ILE A 117 -16.55 18.08 -4.16
N TYR A 118 -16.52 19.33 -3.73
CA TYR A 118 -15.87 20.42 -4.45
C TYR A 118 -14.39 20.50 -4.10
N VAL A 119 -13.51 20.28 -5.07
CA VAL A 119 -12.07 20.19 -4.87
C VAL A 119 -11.38 21.48 -5.32
N VAL A 120 -10.53 22.01 -4.46
CA VAL A 120 -9.67 23.16 -4.76
C VAL A 120 -8.21 22.84 -4.49
N ASP A 121 -7.33 23.53 -5.21
CA ASP A 121 -5.88 23.46 -5.03
C ASP A 121 -5.48 24.57 -4.07
N GLY A 122 -5.26 24.20 -2.81
CA GLY A 122 -4.86 25.08 -1.73
C GLY A 122 -3.42 25.59 -1.84
N SER A 123 -2.65 25.09 -2.81
CA SER A 123 -1.30 25.60 -3.08
C SER A 123 -1.29 26.78 -4.04
N LYS A 124 -2.45 27.13 -4.61
CA LYS A 124 -2.65 28.32 -5.45
C LYS A 124 -3.53 29.35 -4.72
N PRO A 125 -3.31 30.65 -4.97
CA PRO A 125 -4.13 31.70 -4.39
C PRO A 125 -5.59 31.57 -4.83
N TYR A 126 -6.49 32.06 -3.99
CA TYR A 126 -7.91 32.13 -4.31
C TYR A 126 -8.16 33.14 -5.45
N GLY A 127 -9.17 32.84 -6.27
CA GLY A 127 -9.60 33.68 -7.39
C GLY A 127 -11.12 33.79 -7.46
N LYS A 128 -11.63 34.93 -7.92
CA LYS A 128 -13.09 35.17 -8.01
C LYS A 128 -13.77 34.32 -9.10
N GLU A 129 -12.99 33.77 -10.02
CA GLU A 129 -13.49 32.87 -11.07
C GLU A 129 -14.18 31.63 -10.53
N TYR A 130 -13.82 31.16 -9.34
CA TYR A 130 -14.43 29.99 -8.70
C TYR A 130 -15.83 30.27 -8.11
N GLU A 131 -16.18 31.55 -7.89
CA GLU A 131 -17.47 31.93 -7.29
C GLU A 131 -18.65 31.48 -8.15
N ALA A 132 -18.51 31.56 -9.47
CA ALA A 132 -19.53 31.11 -10.40
C ALA A 132 -19.80 29.60 -10.28
N GLU A 133 -18.75 28.79 -10.12
CA GLU A 133 -18.84 27.34 -9.93
C GLU A 133 -19.60 27.03 -8.63
N MET A 134 -19.20 27.66 -7.53
CA MET A 134 -19.79 27.45 -6.21
C MET A 134 -21.27 27.86 -6.17
N GLU A 135 -21.64 28.95 -6.84
CA GLU A 135 -23.03 29.40 -6.89
C GLU A 135 -23.91 28.47 -7.73
N ILE A 136 -23.43 27.98 -8.88
CA ILE A 136 -24.13 26.95 -9.66
C ILE A 136 -24.39 25.70 -8.80
N LEU A 137 -23.37 25.24 -8.07
CA LEU A 137 -23.50 24.09 -7.19
C LEU A 137 -24.55 24.32 -6.09
N ARG A 138 -24.64 25.53 -5.52
CA ARG A 138 -25.70 25.89 -4.57
C ARG A 138 -27.09 25.87 -5.19
N TRP A 139 -27.24 26.24 -6.47
CA TRP A 139 -28.52 26.17 -7.18
C TRP A 139 -29.05 24.73 -7.32
N THR A 140 -28.17 23.73 -7.32
CA THR A 140 -28.57 22.31 -7.33
C THR A 140 -29.23 21.87 -6.02
N GLY A 141 -29.01 22.61 -4.91
CA GLY A 141 -29.51 22.26 -3.58
C GLY A 141 -29.01 20.92 -3.04
N GLN A 142 -28.06 20.26 -3.69
CA GLN A 142 -27.50 19.00 -3.20
C GLN A 142 -26.56 19.24 -2.02
N PRO A 143 -26.49 18.29 -1.07
CA PRO A 143 -25.52 18.35 0.02
C PRO A 143 -24.09 18.41 -0.52
N SER A 144 -23.30 19.34 0.00
CA SER A 144 -21.96 19.63 -0.53
C SER A 144 -20.92 19.80 0.57
N MET A 145 -19.71 19.32 0.30
CA MET A 145 -18.50 19.61 1.05
C MET A 145 -17.40 20.12 0.13
N ALA A 146 -16.51 20.94 0.66
CA ALA A 146 -15.30 21.36 -0.02
C ALA A 146 -14.07 20.63 0.54
N LEU A 147 -13.20 20.19 -0.36
CA LEU A 147 -11.89 19.61 -0.07
C LEU A 147 -10.79 20.54 -0.58
N ILE A 148 -9.97 21.02 0.35
CA ILE A 148 -8.74 21.73 0.05
C ILE A 148 -7.65 20.69 -0.14
N ASN A 149 -7.22 20.51 -1.38
CA ASN A 149 -6.10 19.66 -1.76
C ASN A 149 -4.79 20.45 -1.62
N HIS A 150 -3.78 19.84 -1.01
CA HIS A 150 -2.46 20.45 -0.86
C HIS A 150 -1.45 19.66 -1.71
N ILE A 151 -1.13 20.21 -2.89
CA ILE A 151 -0.33 19.54 -3.92
C ILE A 151 1.14 19.98 -3.84
N GLU A 152 1.38 21.26 -3.58
CA GLU A 152 2.71 21.90 -3.57
C GLU A 152 2.98 22.60 -2.23
N ALA A 153 4.24 22.99 -2.01
CA ALA A 153 4.72 23.57 -0.74
C ALA A 153 4.11 24.93 -0.36
N SER A 154 3.55 25.67 -1.31
CA SER A 154 2.85 26.93 -1.03
C SER A 154 1.53 26.66 -0.32
N ASP A 155 1.13 27.50 0.63
CA ASP A 155 -0.10 27.30 1.41
C ASP A 155 -0.99 28.56 1.40
N TYR A 156 -2.09 28.49 0.65
CA TYR A 156 -3.19 29.46 0.64
C TYR A 156 -4.46 28.89 1.28
N SER A 157 -4.36 27.79 2.03
CA SER A 157 -5.51 27.07 2.59
C SER A 157 -6.39 27.93 3.48
N GLN A 158 -5.82 28.89 4.23
CA GLN A 158 -6.60 29.79 5.09
C GLN A 158 -7.46 30.77 4.30
N GLU A 159 -6.95 31.29 3.18
CA GLU A 159 -7.71 32.14 2.28
C GLU A 159 -8.86 31.37 1.66
N TRP A 160 -8.55 30.18 1.12
CA TRP A 160 -9.54 29.25 0.58
C TRP A 160 -10.60 28.87 1.61
N LYS A 161 -10.20 28.54 2.83
CA LYS A 161 -11.13 28.15 3.90
C LYS A 161 -12.15 29.25 4.18
N ARG A 162 -11.71 30.51 4.31
CA ARG A 162 -12.61 31.66 4.53
C ARG A 162 -13.62 31.84 3.40
N ALA A 163 -13.19 31.67 2.15
CA ALA A 163 -14.07 31.77 0.99
C ALA A 163 -15.06 30.60 0.94
N LEU A 164 -14.57 29.36 1.06
CA LEU A 164 -15.38 28.15 0.97
C LEU A 164 -16.44 28.05 2.08
N GLU A 165 -16.14 28.50 3.29
CA GLU A 165 -17.09 28.54 4.42
C GLU A 165 -18.32 29.42 4.15
N GLN A 166 -18.28 30.32 3.15
CA GLN A 166 -19.45 31.09 2.72
C GLN A 166 -20.43 30.28 1.85
N TYR A 167 -19.94 29.24 1.16
CA TYR A 167 -20.70 28.48 0.16
C TYR A 167 -21.00 27.04 0.59
N PHE A 168 -20.13 26.43 1.39
CA PHE A 168 -20.19 25.03 1.79
C PHE A 168 -20.40 24.88 3.29
N ARG A 169 -21.25 23.93 3.68
CA ARG A 169 -21.51 23.61 5.09
C ARG A 169 -20.34 22.90 5.76
N MET A 170 -19.46 22.30 4.96
CA MET A 170 -18.31 21.56 5.45
C MET A 170 -17.10 21.81 4.56
N VAL A 171 -16.00 22.19 5.20
CA VAL A 171 -14.69 22.36 4.55
C VAL A 171 -13.70 21.45 5.28
N ARG A 172 -12.92 20.68 4.51
CA ARG A 172 -11.86 19.81 5.01
C ARG A 172 -10.60 20.00 4.19
N THR A 173 -9.46 19.75 4.80
CA THR A 173 -8.19 19.59 4.09
C THR A 173 -7.94 18.11 3.89
N PHE A 174 -7.51 17.73 2.69
CA PHE A 174 -7.23 16.33 2.37
C PHE A 174 -6.03 16.27 1.42
N ASN A 175 -5.03 15.46 1.78
CA ASN A 175 -3.89 15.19 0.91
C ASN A 175 -4.07 13.80 0.29
N PRO A 176 -4.43 13.70 -1.00
CA PRO A 176 -4.61 12.41 -1.66
C PRO A 176 -3.30 11.64 -1.76
N MET A 177 -2.12 12.25 -1.64
CA MET A 177 -0.83 11.54 -1.74
C MET A 177 -0.44 10.80 -0.46
N GLN A 178 -1.10 11.10 0.67
CA GLN A 178 -0.74 10.56 1.99
C GLN A 178 -1.93 9.88 2.69
N THR A 179 -2.90 9.39 1.91
CA THR A 179 -4.15 8.84 2.43
C THR A 179 -3.92 7.57 3.24
N THR A 180 -4.18 7.65 4.54
CA THR A 180 -4.23 6.50 5.45
C THR A 180 -5.68 6.05 5.68
N LEU A 181 -5.87 4.84 6.23
CA LEU A 181 -7.19 4.33 6.65
C LEU A 181 -7.96 5.37 7.50
N SER A 182 -7.31 5.95 8.51
CA SER A 182 -7.91 6.94 9.41
C SER A 182 -8.35 8.21 8.67
N GLN A 183 -7.53 8.72 7.74
CA GLN A 183 -7.89 9.88 6.94
C GLN A 183 -9.07 9.57 6.01
N HIS A 184 -9.06 8.40 5.38
CA HIS A 184 -10.17 7.93 4.54
C HIS A 184 -11.47 7.86 5.35
N MET A 185 -11.43 7.23 6.52
CA MET A 185 -12.59 7.12 7.42
C MET A 185 -13.12 8.50 7.85
N THR A 186 -12.24 9.44 8.16
CA THR A 186 -12.64 10.83 8.49
C THR A 186 -13.40 11.49 7.34
N ILE A 187 -12.98 11.26 6.09
CA ILE A 187 -13.71 11.78 4.92
C ILE A 187 -15.07 11.11 4.78
N LEU A 188 -15.18 9.79 4.97
CA LEU A 188 -16.46 9.07 4.93
C LEU A 188 -17.42 9.55 6.02
N GLU A 189 -16.93 9.81 7.23
CA GLU A 189 -17.73 10.41 8.30
C GLU A 189 -18.25 11.79 7.91
N SER A 190 -17.38 12.61 7.33
CA SER A 190 -17.75 13.92 6.79
C SER A 190 -18.85 13.80 5.74
N MET A 191 -18.74 12.85 4.82
CA MET A 191 -19.77 12.57 3.81
C MET A 191 -21.09 12.10 4.43
N ALA A 192 -21.03 11.21 5.43
CA ALA A 192 -22.21 10.70 6.14
C ALA A 192 -23.03 11.82 6.78
N GLN A 193 -22.37 12.87 7.28
CA GLN A 193 -23.00 13.99 7.97
C GLN A 193 -23.66 15.01 7.02
N LEU A 194 -23.44 14.91 5.70
CA LEU A 194 -24.02 15.85 4.75
C LEU A 194 -25.55 15.71 4.63
N LYS A 195 -26.08 14.51 4.81
CA LYS A 195 -27.52 14.22 4.75
C LYS A 195 -27.89 13.15 5.76
N GLU A 196 -28.97 13.37 6.51
CA GLU A 196 -29.45 12.44 7.53
C GLU A 196 -29.68 11.02 6.98
N GLU A 197 -30.27 10.93 5.78
CA GLU A 197 -30.51 9.66 5.08
C GLU A 197 -29.22 8.88 4.74
N TRP A 198 -28.07 9.55 4.68
CA TRP A 198 -26.78 8.91 4.36
C TRP A 198 -26.06 8.37 5.58
N ILE A 199 -26.41 8.82 6.78
CA ILE A 199 -25.71 8.44 8.02
C ILE A 199 -25.67 6.92 8.19
N ALA A 200 -26.82 6.26 8.10
CA ALA A 200 -26.89 4.81 8.32
C ALA A 200 -26.20 3.99 7.20
N PRO A 201 -26.45 4.24 5.90
CA PRO A 201 -25.73 3.55 4.82
C PRO A 201 -24.22 3.77 4.87
N VAL A 202 -23.74 5.00 5.07
CA VAL A 202 -22.29 5.28 5.09
C VAL A 202 -21.63 4.68 6.32
N LYS A 203 -22.27 4.71 7.50
CA LYS A 203 -21.74 4.01 8.69
C LYS A 203 -21.65 2.50 8.49
N ALA A 204 -22.65 1.90 7.83
CA ALA A 204 -22.58 0.49 7.46
C ALA A 204 -21.42 0.21 6.50
N SER A 205 -21.19 1.11 5.54
CA SER A 205 -20.06 1.04 4.61
C SER A 205 -18.70 1.20 5.32
N MET A 206 -18.58 2.12 6.26
CA MET A 206 -17.39 2.30 7.09
C MET A 206 -17.02 1.02 7.86
N LYS A 207 -18.00 0.36 8.48
CA LYS A 207 -17.77 -0.92 9.18
C LYS A 207 -17.30 -2.02 8.22
N LEU A 208 -17.91 -2.11 7.03
CA LEU A 208 -17.47 -3.05 6.00
C LEU A 208 -16.05 -2.74 5.52
N PHE A 209 -15.69 -1.46 5.46
CA PHE A 209 -14.36 -1.03 5.07
C PHE A 209 -13.29 -1.37 6.11
N GLU A 210 -13.59 -1.22 7.41
CA GLU A 210 -12.72 -1.70 8.49
C GLU A 210 -12.49 -3.22 8.40
N GLN A 211 -13.56 -3.98 8.19
CA GLN A 211 -13.48 -5.44 8.01
C GLN A 211 -12.68 -5.81 6.76
N TYR A 212 -12.82 -5.06 5.67
CA TYR A 212 -12.04 -5.24 4.46
C TYR A 212 -10.55 -5.00 4.71
N HIS A 213 -10.20 -3.97 5.48
CA HIS A 213 -8.83 -3.70 5.87
C HIS A 213 -8.23 -4.82 6.74
N GLU A 214 -8.99 -5.32 7.71
CA GLU A 214 -8.60 -6.49 8.51
C GLU A 214 -8.39 -7.73 7.63
N GLN A 215 -9.26 -7.98 6.66
CA GLN A 215 -9.08 -9.07 5.69
C GLN A 215 -7.81 -8.92 4.84
N MET A 216 -7.45 -7.70 4.43
CA MET A 216 -6.20 -7.44 3.71
C MET A 216 -4.98 -7.78 4.57
N LEU A 217 -4.98 -7.38 5.84
CA LEU A 217 -3.92 -7.74 6.80
C LEU A 217 -3.81 -9.25 6.98
N ASN A 218 -4.94 -9.94 7.17
CA ASN A 218 -4.97 -11.40 7.34
C ASN A 218 -4.43 -12.12 6.10
N ARG A 219 -4.84 -11.68 4.90
CA ARG A 219 -4.31 -12.22 3.64
C ARG A 219 -2.81 -11.97 3.49
N SER A 220 -2.31 -10.79 3.85
CA SER A 220 -0.87 -10.51 3.86
C SER A 220 -0.14 -11.40 4.86
N ALA A 221 -0.67 -11.60 6.08
CA ALA A 221 -0.07 -12.48 7.08
C ALA A 221 0.04 -13.93 6.59
N PHE A 222 -1.03 -14.44 5.95
CA PHE A 222 -1.05 -15.76 5.31
C PHE A 222 0.04 -15.88 4.23
N LEU A 223 0.14 -14.89 3.32
CA LEU A 223 1.13 -14.89 2.25
C LEU A 223 2.57 -14.87 2.78
N ILE A 224 2.85 -14.02 3.78
CA ILE A 224 4.16 -13.98 4.45
C ILE A 224 4.47 -15.31 5.13
N THR A 225 3.49 -15.91 5.83
CA THR A 225 3.66 -17.21 6.48
C THR A 225 4.02 -18.30 5.48
N LYS A 226 3.30 -18.34 4.36
CA LYS A 226 3.58 -19.26 3.26
C LYS A 226 4.98 -19.03 2.68
N LEU A 227 5.40 -17.78 2.49
CA LEU A 227 6.74 -17.43 2.04
C LEU A 227 7.81 -17.96 3.00
N ILE A 228 7.70 -17.65 4.30
CA ILE A 228 8.71 -18.09 5.28
C ILE A 228 8.78 -19.61 5.36
N TYR A 229 7.63 -20.30 5.44
CA TYR A 229 7.61 -21.75 5.48
C TYR A 229 8.24 -22.34 4.22
N THR A 230 7.74 -21.97 3.04
CA THR A 230 8.21 -22.52 1.75
C THR A 230 9.70 -22.27 1.53
N SER A 231 10.19 -21.04 1.80
CA SER A 231 11.59 -20.68 1.62
C SER A 231 12.54 -21.36 2.61
N THR A 232 12.07 -21.66 3.83
CA THR A 232 12.92 -22.30 4.84
C THR A 232 12.92 -23.82 4.76
N SER A 233 11.85 -24.41 4.23
CA SER A 233 11.74 -25.85 3.96
C SER A 233 12.16 -26.24 2.54
N LEU A 234 12.50 -25.27 1.68
CA LEU A 234 12.86 -25.52 0.27
C LEU A 234 14.05 -26.47 0.18
N VAL A 235 13.92 -27.46 -0.69
CA VAL A 235 15.00 -28.38 -1.06
C VAL A 235 15.05 -28.41 -2.59
N GLU A 236 16.22 -28.11 -3.14
CA GLU A 236 16.46 -28.17 -4.58
C GLU A 236 17.41 -29.31 -4.90
N GLU A 237 17.20 -29.93 -6.07
CA GLU A 237 17.99 -31.06 -6.54
C GLU A 237 18.50 -30.83 -7.96
N LEU A 238 19.79 -31.09 -8.19
CA LEU A 238 20.42 -30.98 -9.50
C LEU A 238 21.06 -32.30 -9.92
N GLY A 239 20.59 -32.87 -11.02
CA GLY A 239 21.17 -34.08 -11.60
C GLY A 239 22.50 -33.81 -12.30
N PHE A 240 23.45 -34.75 -12.19
CA PHE A 240 24.73 -34.69 -12.90
C PHE A 240 25.17 -36.08 -13.40
N ASP A 241 25.87 -36.10 -14.53
CA ASP A 241 26.23 -37.34 -15.24
C ASP A 241 27.66 -37.85 -14.94
N THR A 242 28.47 -37.05 -14.24
CA THR A 242 29.89 -37.35 -13.98
C THR A 242 30.11 -38.29 -12.79
N ASP A 243 31.35 -38.77 -12.64
CA ASP A 243 31.66 -39.69 -11.55
C ASP A 243 31.58 -39.05 -10.17
N LYS A 244 31.92 -37.77 -10.08
CA LYS A 244 31.81 -36.90 -8.91
C LYS A 244 31.29 -35.54 -9.38
N ALA A 245 30.46 -34.90 -8.55
CA ALA A 245 30.03 -33.53 -8.80
C ALA A 245 31.25 -32.60 -8.92
N SER A 246 31.25 -31.77 -9.95
CA SER A 246 32.25 -30.72 -10.12
C SER A 246 31.96 -29.52 -9.21
N GLU A 247 32.94 -28.64 -9.01
CA GLU A 247 32.68 -27.36 -8.32
C GLU A 247 31.68 -26.51 -9.10
N GLU A 248 31.68 -26.56 -10.44
CA GLU A 248 30.66 -25.89 -11.26
C GLU A 248 29.25 -26.41 -10.99
N ASP A 249 29.07 -27.72 -10.74
CA ASP A 249 27.75 -28.29 -10.43
C ASP A 249 27.24 -27.80 -9.05
N LYS A 250 28.14 -27.63 -8.08
CA LYS A 250 27.83 -27.06 -6.77
C LYS A 250 27.47 -25.57 -6.86
N GLU A 251 28.22 -24.80 -7.63
CA GLU A 251 27.91 -23.39 -7.89
C GLU A 251 26.55 -23.25 -8.59
N LYS A 252 26.25 -24.11 -9.58
CA LYS A 252 24.96 -24.11 -10.30
C LYS A 252 23.78 -24.36 -9.38
N ILE A 253 23.83 -25.40 -8.53
CA ILE A 253 22.71 -25.69 -7.63
C ILE A 253 22.55 -24.57 -6.57
N GLU A 254 23.64 -23.95 -6.12
CA GLU A 254 23.56 -22.80 -5.20
C GLU A 254 22.91 -21.57 -5.85
N VAL A 255 23.26 -21.27 -7.11
CA VAL A 255 22.62 -20.20 -7.89
C VAL A 255 21.14 -20.50 -8.08
N LEU A 256 20.79 -21.71 -8.51
CA LEU A 256 19.39 -22.15 -8.69
C LEU A 256 18.58 -21.99 -7.39
N TYR A 257 19.15 -22.41 -6.26
CA TYR A 257 18.49 -22.29 -4.96
C TYR A 257 18.26 -20.83 -4.55
N LYS A 258 19.27 -19.96 -4.73
CA LYS A 258 19.13 -18.52 -4.46
C LYS A 258 18.11 -17.87 -5.38
N ASP A 259 18.11 -18.19 -6.66
CA ASP A 259 17.14 -17.66 -7.63
C ASP A 259 15.72 -18.10 -7.27
N ARG A 260 15.52 -19.36 -6.89
CA ARG A 260 14.21 -19.84 -6.44
C ARG A 260 13.69 -19.09 -5.21
N LEU A 261 14.57 -18.76 -4.26
CA LEU A 261 14.21 -17.97 -3.08
C LEU A 261 13.84 -16.52 -3.43
N ARG A 262 14.52 -15.92 -4.42
CA ARG A 262 14.17 -14.59 -4.95
C ARG A 262 12.81 -14.61 -5.63
N GLU A 263 12.54 -15.61 -6.47
CA GLU A 263 11.25 -15.78 -7.14
C GLU A 263 10.10 -15.91 -6.12
N LEU A 264 10.30 -16.68 -5.04
CA LEU A 264 9.31 -16.79 -3.98
C LEU A 264 9.03 -15.45 -3.28
N GLU A 265 10.09 -14.67 -3.01
CA GLU A 265 9.95 -13.32 -2.45
C GLU A 265 9.17 -12.41 -3.42
N GLU A 266 9.57 -12.34 -4.69
CA GLU A 266 8.95 -11.49 -5.71
C GLU A 266 7.48 -11.86 -5.96
N ASP A 267 7.15 -13.14 -6.10
CA ASP A 267 5.78 -13.63 -6.25
C ASP A 267 4.91 -13.25 -5.04
N THR A 268 5.47 -13.34 -3.83
CA THR A 268 4.76 -12.94 -2.61
C THR A 268 4.53 -11.43 -2.55
N GLN A 269 5.53 -10.63 -2.94
CA GLN A 269 5.43 -9.18 -3.02
C GLN A 269 4.33 -8.75 -4.00
N ASN A 270 4.30 -9.36 -5.19
CA ASN A 270 3.27 -9.10 -6.19
C ASN A 270 1.86 -9.44 -5.68
N GLN A 271 1.71 -10.59 -5.00
CA GLN A 271 0.43 -10.98 -4.38
C GLN A 271 0.01 -10.03 -3.26
N ILE A 272 0.96 -9.52 -2.45
CA ILE A 272 0.66 -8.51 -1.42
C ILE A 272 0.17 -7.22 -2.07
N GLU A 273 0.84 -6.74 -3.10
CA GLU A 273 0.39 -5.54 -3.84
C GLU A 273 -1.03 -5.70 -4.42
N SER A 274 -1.35 -6.88 -4.96
CA SER A 274 -2.72 -7.21 -5.38
C SER A 274 -3.72 -7.19 -4.22
N VAL A 275 -3.37 -7.74 -3.05
CA VAL A 275 -4.22 -7.70 -1.85
C VAL A 275 -4.60 -6.27 -1.48
N TRP A 276 -3.70 -5.30 -1.68
CA TRP A 276 -3.87 -3.88 -1.37
C TRP A 276 -4.33 -3.03 -2.57
N ASN A 277 -4.80 -3.65 -3.66
CA ASN A 277 -5.29 -3.00 -4.88
C ASN A 277 -4.25 -2.09 -5.57
N HIS A 278 -3.00 -2.54 -5.64
CA HIS A 278 -1.91 -1.85 -6.37
C HIS A 278 -1.49 -2.62 -7.65
N GLU A 279 -2.42 -3.37 -8.27
CA GLU A 279 -2.16 -4.22 -9.43
C GLU A 279 -1.78 -3.43 -10.70
N HIS A 280 -2.38 -2.25 -10.93
CA HIS A 280 -2.13 -1.50 -12.16
C HIS A 280 -0.77 -0.78 -12.17
N LEU A 281 -0.20 -0.51 -10.99
CA LEU A 281 1.18 -0.05 -10.85
C LEU A 281 2.20 -1.08 -11.40
N GLN A 282 1.98 -2.38 -11.16
CA GLN A 282 2.86 -3.45 -11.66
C GLN A 282 2.92 -3.51 -13.19
N LEU A 283 1.78 -3.32 -13.86
CA LEU A 283 1.66 -3.40 -15.32
C LEU A 283 2.41 -2.28 -16.05
N THR A 284 2.68 -1.16 -15.37
CA THR A 284 3.31 0.02 -15.97
C THR A 284 4.76 0.21 -15.55
N GLN A 285 5.16 -0.28 -14.36
CA GLN A 285 6.53 -0.23 -13.86
C GLN A 285 6.83 -1.45 -12.96
N PRO A 286 7.55 -2.47 -13.43
CA PRO A 286 7.50 -3.81 -12.79
C PRO A 286 8.24 -3.97 -11.46
N ASN A 287 8.96 -2.97 -10.92
CA ASN A 287 9.93 -3.25 -9.84
C ASN A 287 9.76 -2.36 -8.61
N MET A 288 8.96 -2.76 -7.61
CA MET A 288 9.07 -2.22 -6.25
C MET A 288 10.19 -2.97 -5.49
N THR A 289 11.32 -3.17 -6.15
CA THR A 289 12.45 -3.88 -5.56
C THR A 289 13.16 -2.98 -4.55
N PHE A 290 13.68 -3.58 -3.48
CA PHE A 290 14.63 -2.92 -2.59
C PHE A 290 15.77 -2.33 -3.43
N GLU A 291 16.04 -1.04 -3.23
CA GLU A 291 16.84 -0.13 -4.08
C GLU A 291 18.24 -0.73 -4.46
N GLY A 292 18.28 -1.61 -5.48
CA GLY A 292 19.49 -2.31 -5.92
C GLY A 292 20.04 -3.37 -4.94
N MET A 293 19.27 -3.77 -3.92
CA MET A 293 19.75 -4.67 -2.84
C MET A 293 19.15 -6.07 -2.95
N ASP A 294 20.05 -7.03 -3.19
CA ASP A 294 19.73 -8.45 -3.27
C ASP A 294 19.28 -9.03 -1.91
N LEU A 295 18.44 -10.06 -1.93
CA LEU A 295 18.03 -10.81 -0.74
C LEU A 295 19.25 -11.35 0.03
N PHE A 296 20.30 -11.72 -0.68
CA PHE A 296 21.53 -12.27 -0.13
C PHE A 296 22.66 -11.22 0.03
N SER A 297 22.32 -9.93 0.10
CA SER A 297 23.31 -8.86 0.30
C SER A 297 23.61 -8.61 1.79
N GLU A 298 24.84 -8.18 2.11
CA GLU A 298 25.23 -7.85 3.50
C GLU A 298 24.38 -6.70 4.07
N GLU A 299 23.94 -5.77 3.22
CA GLU A 299 23.05 -4.67 3.58
C GLU A 299 21.69 -5.20 4.05
N SER A 300 21.08 -6.13 3.29
CA SER A 300 19.83 -6.80 3.67
C SER A 300 19.96 -7.50 5.03
N ALA A 301 21.07 -8.21 5.25
CA ALA A 301 21.37 -8.89 6.50
C ALA A 301 21.59 -7.91 7.67
N SER A 302 22.21 -6.75 7.41
CA SER A 302 22.49 -5.74 8.43
C SER A 302 21.22 -5.06 8.96
N VAL A 303 20.24 -4.81 8.08
CA VAL A 303 19.01 -4.09 8.45
C VAL A 303 17.98 -5.02 9.09
N PHE A 304 17.74 -6.18 8.49
CA PHE A 304 16.65 -7.07 8.92
C PHE A 304 17.15 -8.28 9.74
N GLY A 305 18.42 -8.61 9.65
CA GLY A 305 18.99 -9.74 10.37
C GLY A 305 19.20 -9.47 11.86
N LEU A 306 19.29 -10.57 12.60
CA LEU A 306 19.74 -10.61 13.98
C LEU A 306 21.23 -10.29 14.07
N THR A 307 21.61 -9.53 15.09
CA THR A 307 23.01 -9.33 15.47
C THR A 307 23.57 -10.60 16.12
N GLN A 308 24.90 -10.69 16.23
CA GLN A 308 25.56 -11.84 16.85
C GLN A 308 25.11 -12.09 18.29
N LYS A 309 24.89 -11.03 19.08
CA LYS A 309 24.38 -11.14 20.45
C LYS A 309 22.98 -11.79 20.48
N GLU A 310 22.12 -11.38 19.55
CA GLU A 310 20.76 -11.88 19.45
C GLU A 310 20.72 -13.34 18.98
N LEU A 311 21.59 -13.73 18.04
CA LEU A 311 21.74 -15.12 17.60
C LEU A 311 22.21 -16.04 18.74
N ILE A 312 23.16 -15.58 19.56
CA ILE A 312 23.67 -16.34 20.72
C ILE A 312 22.56 -16.59 21.74
N VAL A 313 21.81 -15.55 22.13
CA VAL A 313 20.69 -15.67 23.08
C VAL A 313 19.61 -16.61 22.54
N THR A 314 19.34 -16.52 21.25
CA THR A 314 18.36 -17.38 20.56
C THR A 314 18.83 -18.85 20.44
N GLY A 315 20.15 -19.09 20.41
CA GLY A 315 20.74 -20.43 20.51
C GLY A 315 20.65 -21.04 21.91
N ALA A 316 20.94 -20.24 22.95
CA ALA A 316 20.95 -20.71 24.34
C ALA A 316 19.56 -21.11 24.87
N THR A 317 18.51 -20.47 24.37
CA THR A 317 17.11 -20.68 24.83
C THR A 317 16.42 -21.86 24.16
N SER A 318 16.87 -22.30 22.98
CA SER A 318 16.29 -23.41 22.19
C SER A 318 16.96 -24.78 22.43
N GLY A 319 17.85 -24.86 23.44
CA GLY A 319 18.48 -26.10 23.91
C GLY A 319 19.52 -26.72 22.97
N ALA A 320 19.92 -26.01 21.90
CA ALA A 320 20.92 -26.48 20.95
C ALA A 320 22.26 -25.80 21.23
N VAL A 321 23.15 -26.45 21.99
CA VAL A 321 24.56 -26.08 22.09
C VAL A 321 25.36 -27.07 21.22
N THR A 322 25.55 -26.73 19.93
CA THR A 322 26.54 -27.30 18.98
C THR A 322 26.29 -26.68 17.59
N GLY A 323 27.22 -26.16 16.79
CA GLY A 323 28.67 -25.97 16.93
C GLY A 323 29.27 -25.52 15.58
N ALA A 324 29.73 -24.27 15.48
CA ALA A 324 30.83 -23.78 14.63
C ALA A 324 31.07 -22.30 15.00
N GLY A 325 32.24 -21.99 15.57
CA GLY A 325 32.64 -20.64 15.99
C GLY A 325 32.48 -20.34 17.48
N ILE A 326 33.04 -21.19 18.36
CA ILE A 326 33.35 -20.76 19.73
C ILE A 326 34.55 -19.82 19.63
N ASP A 327 34.31 -18.52 19.77
CA ASP A 327 35.28 -17.63 20.40
C ASP A 327 34.57 -16.91 21.54
N LEU A 328 34.31 -17.65 22.61
CA LEU A 328 34.01 -17.10 23.93
C LEU A 328 35.32 -16.52 24.50
N LEU A 329 35.80 -15.41 23.93
CA LEU A 329 36.81 -14.59 24.59
C LEU A 329 36.12 -13.65 25.58
N PHE A 330 35.74 -14.21 26.74
CA PHE A 330 35.74 -13.44 27.97
C PHE A 330 37.21 -13.23 28.41
N VAL A 331 37.95 -12.40 27.68
CA VAL A 331 39.21 -11.81 28.15
C VAL A 331 39.34 -10.40 27.58
N GLY A 332 39.08 -9.40 28.42
CA GLY A 332 39.84 -8.15 28.46
C GLY A 332 39.83 -7.23 27.23
N HIS A 333 39.16 -6.08 27.41
CA HIS A 333 39.42 -4.77 26.80
C HIS A 333 38.67 -4.39 25.51
N THR A 334 37.62 -3.57 25.72
CA THR A 334 37.46 -2.22 25.18
C THR A 334 37.77 -2.01 23.68
N LEU A 335 36.74 -1.95 22.84
CA LEU A 335 36.56 -0.92 21.79
C LEU A 335 35.27 -1.17 21.01
N LEU A 336 34.67 -0.07 20.53
CA LEU A 336 33.52 0.05 19.63
C LEU A 336 32.13 0.19 20.28
N VAL A 337 32.04 1.16 21.19
CA VAL A 337 30.95 2.14 21.11
C VAL A 337 31.38 3.19 20.08
N GLY A 338 30.74 3.22 18.91
CA GLY A 338 31.07 4.16 17.84
C GLY A 338 30.20 3.97 16.58
N SER A 339 29.06 4.66 16.58
CA SER A 339 28.33 5.24 15.43
C SER A 339 28.07 4.42 14.16
N ALA A 340 26.78 4.13 13.97
CA ALA A 340 25.99 4.32 12.74
C ALA A 340 26.74 4.61 11.42
N ILE A 341 26.45 3.74 10.43
CA ILE A 341 26.46 4.00 8.98
C ILE A 341 27.78 4.56 8.43
N GLY A 342 28.61 3.66 7.89
CA GLY A 342 29.59 4.00 6.86
C GLY A 342 31.05 4.10 7.31
N ALA A 343 31.75 2.96 7.35
CA ALA A 343 33.16 2.80 6.96
C ALA A 343 33.61 1.37 7.30
N VAL A 344 33.81 0.52 6.29
CA VAL A 344 34.63 -0.69 6.45
C VAL A 344 35.89 -0.50 5.61
N VAL A 345 36.95 -0.01 6.25
CA VAL A 345 38.32 -0.35 5.87
C VAL A 345 39.10 -0.63 7.15
N GLY A 346 39.26 -1.92 7.47
CA GLY A 346 40.31 -2.37 8.39
C GLY A 346 39.84 -3.34 9.48
N GLY A 347 39.96 -4.63 9.20
CA GLY A 347 40.30 -5.67 10.18
C GLY A 347 39.19 -6.16 11.10
N ILE A 348 38.77 -7.42 10.87
CA ILE A 348 37.98 -8.26 11.78
C ILE A 348 36.51 -7.82 11.91
N GLY A 349 35.67 -8.16 10.94
CA GLY A 349 34.24 -7.81 11.04
C GLY A 349 33.28 -8.34 9.97
N ALA A 350 33.54 -9.47 9.32
CA ALA A 350 32.67 -10.01 8.27
C ALA A 350 32.02 -11.35 8.67
N TYR A 351 31.09 -11.31 9.64
CA TYR A 351 30.18 -12.43 9.95
C TYR A 351 28.71 -12.12 9.57
N PHE A 352 28.46 -11.00 8.88
CA PHE A 352 27.12 -10.64 8.37
C PHE A 352 26.76 -11.29 7.02
N GLY A 353 27.61 -12.18 6.48
CA GLY A 353 27.44 -12.79 5.17
C GLY A 353 26.69 -14.13 5.17
N PHE A 354 26.00 -14.42 4.06
CA PHE A 354 25.31 -15.69 3.76
C PHE A 354 26.27 -16.85 3.43
N LYS A 355 27.43 -16.91 4.09
CA LYS A 355 28.50 -17.89 3.77
C LYS A 355 28.06 -19.35 3.93
N GLU A 356 27.02 -19.61 4.70
CA GLU A 356 26.44 -20.93 4.91
C GLU A 356 24.91 -20.79 4.82
N LEU A 357 24.35 -20.93 3.61
CA LEU A 357 22.90 -21.03 3.39
C LEU A 357 22.40 -22.44 3.73
N SER A 358 23.11 -23.46 3.25
CA SER A 358 22.94 -24.89 3.55
C SER A 358 24.14 -25.65 3.00
N GLU A 359 24.50 -26.78 3.61
CA GLU A 359 25.48 -27.71 3.03
C GLU A 359 24.94 -28.38 1.76
N VAL A 360 25.72 -28.37 0.66
CA VAL A 360 25.40 -29.12 -0.56
C VAL A 360 25.72 -30.59 -0.35
N LYS A 361 24.68 -31.43 -0.29
CA LYS A 361 24.79 -32.87 -0.05
C LYS A 361 24.79 -33.63 -1.37
N VAL A 362 25.67 -34.61 -1.51
CA VAL A 362 25.65 -35.56 -2.62
C VAL A 362 24.80 -36.76 -2.21
N LEU A 363 23.58 -36.86 -2.72
CA LEU A 363 22.68 -37.98 -2.42
C LEU A 363 22.75 -39.06 -3.51
N GLY A 364 22.71 -40.32 -3.04
CA GLY A 364 23.19 -41.50 -3.75
C GLY A 364 22.34 -42.02 -4.91
N ARG A 365 22.93 -43.03 -5.57
CA ARG A 365 22.48 -43.74 -6.79
C ARG A 365 21.11 -44.40 -6.62
N THR A 366 20.05 -43.78 -7.13
CA THR A 366 18.84 -44.52 -7.50
C THR A 366 18.68 -44.44 -9.02
N LEU A 367 18.56 -45.61 -9.67
CA LEU A 367 18.43 -45.75 -11.14
C LEU A 367 19.60 -45.23 -12.01
N GLY A 368 20.81 -45.09 -11.45
CA GLY A 368 22.02 -44.73 -12.22
C GLY A 368 22.23 -43.23 -12.43
N LYS A 369 21.32 -42.38 -11.94
CA LYS A 369 21.48 -40.92 -11.91
C LYS A 369 21.99 -40.47 -10.54
N LYS A 370 22.86 -39.47 -10.51
CA LYS A 370 23.40 -38.85 -9.30
C LYS A 370 22.88 -37.44 -9.19
N TYR A 371 22.63 -36.98 -7.96
CA TYR A 371 22.05 -35.66 -7.71
C TYR A 371 22.81 -34.94 -6.60
N LEU A 372 22.97 -33.64 -6.77
CA LEU A 372 23.26 -32.70 -5.70
C LEU A 372 21.93 -32.27 -5.07
N GLN A 373 21.96 -32.04 -3.75
CA GLN A 373 20.83 -31.49 -3.02
C GLN A 373 21.31 -30.32 -2.16
N ILE A 374 20.52 -29.25 -2.11
CA ILE A 374 20.72 -28.12 -1.20
C ILE A 374 19.40 -27.81 -0.49
N GLY A 375 19.48 -27.47 0.79
CA GLY A 375 18.32 -27.27 1.66
C GLY A 375 18.03 -28.48 2.58
N PRO A 376 17.10 -28.35 3.54
CA PRO A 376 16.40 -27.13 3.91
C PRO A 376 17.35 -26.04 4.45
N MET A 377 16.90 -24.79 4.49
CA MET A 377 17.74 -23.65 4.90
C MET A 377 18.42 -23.92 6.25
N GLU A 378 19.74 -23.79 6.35
CA GLU A 378 20.49 -23.99 7.61
C GLU A 378 20.81 -22.65 8.29
N ASN A 379 20.85 -21.56 7.51
CA ASN A 379 21.14 -20.23 8.03
C ASN A 379 20.08 -19.79 9.05
N ARG A 380 20.52 -19.58 10.30
CA ARG A 380 19.62 -19.19 11.39
C ARG A 380 18.99 -17.82 11.21
N ASN A 381 19.71 -16.92 10.56
CA ASN A 381 19.34 -15.52 10.38
C ASN A 381 18.41 -15.30 9.19
N PHE A 382 18.48 -16.14 8.15
CA PHE A 382 17.72 -16.00 6.91
C PHE A 382 16.20 -15.79 7.10
N PRO A 383 15.49 -16.54 7.96
CA PRO A 383 14.04 -16.34 8.15
C PRO A 383 13.71 -14.95 8.71
N TYR A 384 14.58 -14.37 9.54
CA TYR A 384 14.37 -13.01 10.10
C TYR A 384 14.58 -11.94 9.04
N ILE A 385 15.58 -12.13 8.17
CA ILE A 385 15.84 -11.23 7.03
C ILE A 385 14.62 -11.24 6.10
N LEU A 386 14.17 -12.43 5.68
CA LEU A 386 13.04 -12.58 4.78
C LEU A 386 11.73 -12.07 5.40
N LEU A 387 11.48 -12.38 6.68
CA LEU A 387 10.30 -11.88 7.40
C LEU A 387 10.32 -10.36 7.52
N GLY A 388 11.46 -9.78 7.90
CA GLY A 388 11.63 -8.33 8.01
C GLY A 388 11.38 -7.62 6.69
N ARG A 389 11.92 -8.16 5.57
CA ARG A 389 11.69 -7.65 4.22
C ARG A 389 10.21 -7.71 3.82
N ALA A 390 9.55 -8.85 4.04
CA ALA A 390 8.15 -9.03 3.68
C ALA A 390 7.21 -8.14 4.51
N LEU A 391 7.46 -8.01 5.82
CA LEU A 391 6.75 -7.08 6.70
C LEU A 391 6.98 -5.62 6.26
N TYR A 392 8.23 -5.26 5.94
CA TYR A 392 8.55 -3.91 5.48
C TYR A 392 7.82 -3.54 4.21
N HIS A 393 7.85 -4.42 3.21
CA HIS A 393 7.13 -4.26 1.95
C HIS A 393 5.64 -4.08 2.22
N THR A 394 5.02 -4.98 2.98
CA THR A 394 3.59 -4.90 3.34
C THR A 394 3.21 -3.58 4.01
N VAL A 395 4.04 -3.08 4.94
CA VAL A 395 3.80 -1.79 5.61
C VAL A 395 3.89 -0.62 4.62
N LYS A 396 4.78 -0.71 3.63
CA LYS A 396 4.94 0.33 2.61
C LYS A 396 3.81 0.35 1.60
N VAL A 397 3.36 -0.82 1.18
CA VAL A 397 2.21 -0.98 0.30
C VAL A 397 0.93 -0.53 1.00
N SER A 398 0.66 -1.02 2.21
CA SER A 398 -0.57 -0.69 2.96
C SER A 398 -0.72 0.80 3.28
N LYS A 399 0.39 1.54 3.37
CA LYS A 399 0.41 2.99 3.61
C LYS A 399 0.56 3.81 2.32
N ARG A 400 0.65 3.15 1.16
CA ARG A 400 0.75 3.82 -0.13
C ARG A 400 -0.62 4.31 -0.55
N SER A 401 -0.69 5.54 -1.03
CA SER A 401 -1.89 6.04 -1.67
C SER A 401 -1.99 5.57 -3.12
N HIS A 402 -3.20 5.16 -3.54
CA HIS A 402 -3.56 4.88 -4.94
C HIS A 402 -3.46 6.09 -5.87
N ALA A 403 -3.32 7.29 -5.30
CA ALA A 403 -3.09 8.50 -6.09
C ALA A 403 -1.62 8.71 -6.48
N LEU A 404 -0.67 7.99 -5.86
CA LEU A 404 0.76 8.07 -6.17
C LEU A 404 1.11 7.25 -7.42
N ARG A 405 1.67 7.92 -8.43
CA ARG A 405 2.06 7.31 -9.71
C ARG A 405 3.50 6.86 -9.78
N GLU A 406 4.40 7.56 -9.11
CA GLU A 406 5.82 7.24 -9.15
C GLU A 406 6.16 6.10 -8.20
N MET A 407 6.94 5.15 -8.70
CA MET A 407 7.59 4.13 -7.89
C MET A 407 8.78 4.80 -7.19
N THR A 408 8.66 5.06 -5.89
CA THR A 408 9.82 5.35 -5.08
C THR A 408 10.41 4.02 -4.64
N ALA A 409 11.67 3.78 -4.96
CA ALA A 409 12.34 2.58 -4.49
C ALA A 409 12.28 2.49 -2.96
N LEU A 410 12.12 1.27 -2.46
CA LEU A 410 12.03 1.01 -1.03
C LEU A 410 13.39 1.24 -0.39
N LYS A 411 13.56 2.42 0.21
CA LYS A 411 14.71 2.72 1.08
C LYS A 411 14.56 1.97 2.38
N MET A 412 15.55 1.20 2.78
CA MET A 412 15.52 0.48 4.05
C MET A 412 15.56 1.44 5.23
N ASP A 413 14.78 1.14 6.26
CA ASP A 413 14.81 1.83 7.55
C ASP A 413 15.58 0.96 8.54
N ALA A 414 16.81 1.38 8.88
CA ALA A 414 17.69 0.65 9.79
C ALA A 414 17.10 0.46 11.20
N GLY A 415 16.08 1.23 11.57
CA GLY A 415 15.34 1.07 12.83
C GLY A 415 14.03 0.28 12.69
N PHE A 416 13.76 -0.34 11.53
CA PHE A 416 12.48 -1.03 11.31
C PHE A 416 12.36 -2.32 12.13
N LYS A 417 13.45 -3.10 12.24
CA LYS A 417 13.45 -4.36 12.98
C LYS A 417 13.00 -4.16 14.43
N GLU A 418 13.49 -3.11 15.07
CA GLU A 418 13.22 -2.75 16.45
C GLU A 418 11.74 -2.34 16.69
N LYS A 419 10.98 -2.03 15.64
CA LYS A 419 9.55 -1.67 15.76
C LYS A 419 8.67 -2.89 16.03
N TRP A 420 9.10 -4.08 15.58
CA TRP A 420 8.30 -5.29 15.69
C TRP A 420 8.98 -6.43 16.43
N LEU A 421 10.30 -6.57 16.35
CA LEU A 421 11.02 -7.71 16.90
C LEU A 421 11.58 -7.41 18.29
N ASP A 422 10.82 -7.77 19.32
CA ASP A 422 11.32 -7.84 20.69
C ASP A 422 11.86 -9.24 21.05
N GLU A 423 12.39 -9.38 22.27
CA GLU A 423 13.02 -10.63 22.71
C GLU A 423 12.03 -11.79 22.84
N ASP A 424 10.79 -11.54 23.26
CA ASP A 424 9.79 -12.58 23.50
C ASP A 424 9.16 -13.06 22.20
N LEU A 425 8.89 -12.15 21.28
CA LEU A 425 8.49 -12.49 19.92
C LEU A 425 9.60 -13.28 19.21
N ARG A 426 10.87 -12.85 19.35
CA ARG A 426 12.00 -13.57 18.75
C ARG A 426 12.08 -15.02 19.25
N LYS A 427 11.93 -15.25 20.56
CA LYS A 427 11.90 -16.62 21.13
C LYS A 427 10.75 -17.45 20.56
N SER A 428 9.58 -16.83 20.40
CA SER A 428 8.39 -17.48 19.84
C SER A 428 8.60 -17.86 18.38
N LEU A 429 9.13 -16.96 17.55
CA LEU A 429 9.43 -17.20 16.13
C LEU A 429 10.47 -18.29 15.93
N GLU A 430 11.54 -18.33 16.73
CA GLU A 430 12.61 -19.33 16.58
C GLU A 430 12.09 -20.76 16.73
N LYS A 431 11.09 -20.99 17.60
CA LYS A 431 10.45 -22.30 17.77
C LYS A 431 9.92 -22.82 16.42
N TYR A 432 9.24 -21.96 15.66
CA TYR A 432 8.67 -22.30 14.36
C TYR A 432 9.75 -22.36 13.27
N HIS A 433 10.67 -21.39 13.21
CA HIS A 433 11.76 -21.40 12.21
C HIS A 433 12.64 -22.64 12.32
N LYS A 434 12.91 -23.14 13.53
CA LYS A 434 13.60 -24.42 13.74
C LYS A 434 12.79 -25.60 13.20
N LEU A 435 11.48 -25.60 13.39
CA LEU A 435 10.60 -26.65 12.89
C LEU A 435 10.52 -26.63 11.37
N PHE A 436 10.36 -25.47 10.75
CA PHE A 436 10.25 -25.34 9.28
C PHE A 436 11.53 -25.82 8.57
N ARG A 437 12.70 -25.56 9.17
CA ARG A 437 14.00 -26.02 8.68
C ARG A 437 14.33 -27.48 9.03
N SER A 438 13.46 -28.18 9.75
CA SER A 438 13.75 -29.55 10.21
C SER A 438 13.60 -30.61 9.11
N GLY A 439 13.05 -30.25 7.95
CA GLY A 439 12.73 -31.19 6.86
C GLY A 439 11.53 -32.11 7.14
N LYS A 440 10.83 -31.91 8.26
CA LYS A 440 9.61 -32.64 8.61
C LYS A 440 8.38 -31.90 8.09
N GLU A 441 7.33 -32.67 7.78
CA GLU A 441 6.01 -32.11 7.50
C GLU A 441 5.50 -31.36 8.73
N VAL A 442 4.92 -30.18 8.50
CA VAL A 442 4.42 -29.28 9.53
C VAL A 442 2.90 -29.28 9.47
N GLU A 443 2.25 -29.48 10.61
CA GLU A 443 0.79 -29.50 10.70
C GLU A 443 0.19 -28.12 10.39
N ALA A 444 -0.99 -28.11 9.77
CA ALA A 444 -1.68 -26.87 9.41
C ALA A 444 -1.99 -25.97 10.63
N GLU A 445 -2.24 -26.57 11.81
CA GLU A 445 -2.45 -25.85 13.07
C GLU A 445 -1.22 -24.99 13.43
N VAL A 446 -0.01 -25.54 13.24
CA VAL A 446 1.25 -24.87 13.58
C VAL A 446 1.52 -23.70 12.62
N LEU A 447 1.20 -23.86 11.34
CA LEU A 447 1.28 -22.75 10.39
C LEU A 447 0.30 -21.63 10.75
N LYS A 448 -0.90 -21.98 11.22
CA LYS A 448 -1.91 -21.01 11.66
C LYS A 448 -1.50 -20.28 12.94
N GLU A 449 -0.84 -20.95 13.88
CA GLU A 449 -0.25 -20.31 15.07
C GLU A 449 0.83 -19.30 14.68
N TYR A 450 1.71 -19.65 13.74
CA TYR A 450 2.72 -18.73 13.21
C TYR A 450 2.09 -17.55 12.46
N GLU A 451 1.06 -17.81 11.65
CA GLU A 451 0.29 -16.77 10.95
C GLU A 451 -0.31 -15.77 11.93
N GLY A 452 -0.86 -16.23 13.07
CA GLY A 452 -1.36 -15.35 14.12
C GLY A 452 -0.28 -14.38 14.67
N LEU A 453 0.95 -14.87 14.88
CA LEU A 453 2.07 -14.00 15.29
C LEU A 453 2.41 -12.96 14.22
N VAL A 454 2.40 -13.35 12.95
CA VAL A 454 2.65 -12.42 11.83
C VAL A 454 1.53 -11.38 11.71
N GLN A 455 0.28 -11.81 11.90
CA GLN A 455 -0.89 -10.93 11.90
C GLN A 455 -0.81 -9.88 13.01
N GLU A 456 -0.52 -10.28 14.26
CA GLU A 456 -0.36 -9.35 15.39
C GLU A 456 0.74 -8.31 15.11
N VAL A 457 1.84 -8.73 14.50
CA VAL A 457 2.93 -7.83 14.08
C VAL A 457 2.46 -6.84 13.01
N LEU A 458 1.74 -7.31 11.98
CA LEU A 458 1.22 -6.46 10.92
C LEU A 458 0.20 -5.45 11.46
N GLU A 459 -0.72 -5.87 12.32
CA GLU A 459 -1.69 -4.99 12.98
C GLU A 459 -0.98 -3.86 13.75
N LYS A 460 0.09 -4.19 14.50
CA LYS A 460 0.91 -3.20 15.21
C LYS A 460 1.64 -2.25 14.26
N LEU A 461 2.15 -2.73 13.13
CA LEU A 461 2.96 -1.92 12.21
C LEU A 461 2.12 -1.05 11.27
N VAL A 462 0.94 -1.54 10.87
CA VAL A 462 0.02 -0.86 9.94
C VAL A 462 -0.97 0.02 10.69
N GLY A 463 -1.47 -0.44 11.85
CA GLY A 463 -2.45 0.29 12.66
C GLY A 463 -1.90 1.52 13.39
N ASN A 464 -0.58 1.63 13.54
CA ASN A 464 0.11 2.81 14.11
C ASN A 464 0.50 3.84 13.06
#